data_AF-A0A832ZHP0-F1
#
_entry.id   AF-A0A832ZHP0-F1
#
_cell.length_a   1.000
_cell.length_b   1.000
_cell.length_c   1.000
_cell.angle_alpha   90.00
_cell.angle_beta   90.00
_cell.angle_gamma   90.00
#
_symmetry.space_group_name_H-M   'P 1'
#
loop_
_entity.id
_entity.type
_entity.pdbx_description
1 polymer ?
#
loop_
_entity_poly.entity_id
_entity_poly.type
_entity_poly.pdbx_seq_one_letter_code
_entity_poly.pdbx_strand_id
1 'polypeptide(L)' 'MPFLYNGIEPIMKFLSSLRDFAILYNGSLILVTNPSAWNKREWTLLRKLLE' A
#
# COMPACT_ATOMS: atom_id res chain seq x y z
N MET A 1 -3.65 -5.79 -16.66
CA MET A 1 -4.14 -5.64 -15.28
C MET A 1 -4.83 -4.29 -15.14
N PRO A 2 -6.17 -4.23 -15.03
CA PRO A 2 -6.93 -2.98 -15.05
C PRO A 2 -6.67 -2.06 -13.83
N PHE A 3 -5.98 -2.54 -12.79
CA PHE A 3 -5.63 -1.75 -11.60
C PHE A 3 -4.56 -0.68 -11.84
N LEU A 4 -3.78 -0.77 -12.93
CA LEU A 4 -2.66 0.14 -13.21
C LEU A 4 -3.07 1.45 -13.90
N TYR A 5 -4.26 1.52 -14.52
CA TYR A 5 -4.71 2.69 -15.28
C TYR A 5 -5.42 3.76 -14.43
N ASN A 6 -5.76 3.46 -13.17
CA ASN A 6 -6.59 4.30 -12.30
C ASN A 6 -5.82 5.05 -11.20
N GLY A 7 -4.50 5.20 -11.35
CA GLY A 7 -3.65 5.81 -10.33
C GLY A 7 -3.45 4.92 -9.10
N ILE A 8 -2.82 5.48 -8.06
CA ILE A 8 -2.42 4.72 -6.87
C ILE A 8 -3.57 4.50 -5.87
N GLU A 9 -4.66 5.28 -5.93
CA GLU A 9 -5.77 5.21 -4.97
C GLU A 9 -6.33 3.78 -4.74
N PRO A 10 -6.61 2.95 -5.77
CA PRO A 10 -7.12 1.60 -5.55
C PRO A 10 -6.13 0.71 -4.79
N ILE A 11 -4.83 0.86 -5.08
CA ILE A 11 -3.76 0.12 -4.41
C ILE A 11 -3.69 0.53 -2.92
N MET A 12 -3.76 1.83 -2.63
CA MET A 12 -3.76 2.33 -1.25
C MET A 12 -4.95 1.80 -0.45
N LYS A 13 -6.15 1.79 -1.04
CA LYS A 13 -7.36 1.24 -0.39
C LYS A 13 -7.19 -0.25 -0.07
N PHE A 14 -6.71 -1.02 -1.04
CA PHE A 14 -6.46 -2.44 -0.86
C PHE A 14 -5.43 -2.72 0.25
N LEU A 15 -4.28 -2.03 0.22
CA LEU A 15 -3.24 -2.17 1.24
C LEU A 15 -3.74 -1.76 2.63
N SER A 16 -4.60 -0.74 2.72
CA SER A 16 -5.20 -0.32 4.00
C SER A 16 -6.09 -1.42 4.55
N SER A 17 -7.00 -1.96 3.74
CA SER A 17 -7.89 -3.05 4.17
C SER A 17 -7.10 -4.30 4.57
N LEU A 18 -6.01 -4.61 3.86
CA LEU A 18 -5.17 -5.75 4.18
C LEU A 18 -4.39 -5.56 5.49
N ARG A 19 -3.89 -4.35 5.75
CA ARG A 19 -3.25 -3.99 7.02
C ARG A 19 -4.24 -4.14 8.18
N ASP A 20 -5.44 -3.58 8.02
CA ASP A 20 -6.47 -3.62 9.07
C ASP A 20 -6.89 -5.07 9.36
N PHE A 21 -6.99 -5.91 8.33
CA PHE A 21 -7.18 -7.35 8.48
C PHE A 21 -6.02 -8.01 9.24
N ALA A 22 -4.76 -7.72 8.87
CA ALA A 22 -3.62 -8.29 9.58
C ALA A 22 -3.62 -7.92 11.08
N ILE A 23 -3.89 -6.65 11.41
CA ILE A 23 -3.98 -6.17 12.80
C ILE A 23 -5.08 -6.92 13.58
N LEU A 24 -6.26 -7.10 12.97
CA LEU A 24 -7.39 -7.81 13.56
C LEU A 24 -7.06 -9.24 14.01
N TYR A 25 -6.13 -9.90 13.32
CA TYR A 25 -5.74 -11.29 13.60
C TYR A 25 -4.31 -11.41 14.18
N ASN A 26 -3.78 -10.35 14.82
CA ASN A 26 -2.43 -10.31 15.38
C ASN A 26 -1.31 -10.67 14.37
N GLY A 27 -1.56 -10.43 13.08
CA GLY A 27 -0.61 -10.60 11.99
C GLY A 27 0.19 -9.32 11.70
N SER A 28 1.02 -9.37 10.67
CA SER A 28 1.76 -8.21 10.16
C SER A 28 1.72 -8.19 8.63
N LEU A 29 1.56 -6.99 8.07
CA LEU A 29 1.68 -6.76 6.64
C LEU A 29 3.11 -6.33 6.31
N ILE A 30 3.82 -7.15 5.53
CA ILE A 30 5.16 -6.83 5.02
C ILE A 30 5.04 -6.52 3.53
N LEU A 31 5.39 -5.29 3.13
CA LEU A 31 5.41 -4.88 1.73
C LEU A 31 6.86 -4.73 1.24
N VAL A 32 7.25 -5.57 0.29
CA VAL A 32 8.56 -5.49 -0.39
C VAL A 32 8.35 -4.80 -1.74
N THR A 33 9.00 -3.65 -1.93
CA THR A 33 8.90 -2.89 -3.17
C THR A 33 10.17 -2.09 -3.42
N ASN A 34 10.40 -1.73 -4.69
CA ASN A 34 11.50 -0.86 -5.06
C ASN A 34 11.04 0.61 -4.92
N PRO A 35 11.71 1.45 -4.10
CA PRO A 35 11.37 2.87 -3.98
C PRO A 35 11.34 3.62 -5.32
N SER A 36 12.17 3.22 -6.28
CA SER A 36 12.21 3.81 -7.63
C SER A 36 10.98 3.52 -8.48
N ALA A 37 10.12 2.58 -8.08
CA ALA A 37 8.86 2.29 -8.77
C ALA A 37 7.75 3.28 -8.42
N TRP A 38 7.98 4.20 -7.47
CA TRP A 38 7.00 5.13 -6.96
C TRP A 38 7.45 6.56 -7.18
N ASN A 39 6.52 7.45 -7.50
CA ASN A 39 6.82 8.87 -7.42
C ASN A 39 6.89 9.34 -5.95
N LYS A 40 7.43 10.53 -5.71
CA LYS A 40 7.62 11.06 -4.34
C LYS A 40 6.33 11.11 -3.52
N ARG A 41 5.19 11.45 -4.16
CA ARG A 41 3.88 11.53 -3.49
C ARG A 41 3.40 10.14 -3.10
N GLU A 42 3.44 9.21 -4.04
CA GLU A 42 3.06 7.81 -3.85
C GLU A 42 3.89 7.14 -2.76
N TRP A 43 5.20 7.32 -2.79
CA TRP A 43 6.10 6.81 -1.76
C TRP A 43 5.76 7.33 -0.37
N THR A 44 5.47 8.63 -0.27
CA THR A 44 5.06 9.24 1.01
C THR A 44 3.74 8.66 1.53
N LEU A 45 2.77 8.43 0.64
CA LEU A 45 1.49 7.83 0.99
C LEU A 45 1.66 6.38 1.45
N LEU A 46 2.47 5.59 0.73
CA LEU A 46 2.77 4.20 1.05
C LEU A 46 3.44 4.07 2.42
N ARG A 47 4.40 4.94 2.72
CA ARG A 47 5.09 4.99 4.02
C ARG A 47 4.14 5.30 5.16
N LYS A 48 3.29 6.31 5.01
CA LYS A 48 2.27 6.66 6.03
C LYS A 48 1.24 5.55 6.29
N LEU A 49 1.01 4.68 5.32
CA LEU A 49 0.09 3.54 5.51
C LEU A 49 0.72 2.43 6.35
N LEU A 50 2.05 2.28 6.28
CA LEU A 50 2.80 1.21 6.94
C LEU A 50 3.39 1.60 8.30
N GLU A 51 3.39 2.90 8.64
CA GLU A 51 3.69 3.43 9.99
C GLU A 51 2.47 3.27 10.91
#